data_AF-A0A0N8WA72-F1
#
_entry.id   AF-A0A0N8WA72-F1
#
_cell.length_a   1.000
_cell.length_b   1.000
_cell.length_c   1.000
_cell.angle_alpha   90.00
_cell.angle_beta   90.00
_cell.angle_gamma   90.00
#
_symmetry.space_group_name_H-M   'P 1'
#
loop_
_entity.id
_entity.type
_entity.pdbx_description
1 polymer ?
#
loop_
_entity_poly.entity_id
_entity_poly.type
_entity_poly.pdbx_seq_one_letter_code
_entity_poly.pdbx_strand_id
1 'polypeptide(L)'
;MNSATSGIKSKTVIVLRAPGTNCDFETAEALASRGYSNYKLTLKELLDSAYYLQEAQGLILPGGFTYGDYLGSGVILSFLIRFKLMDKLMDFIEAGGKILGICNGFQILTRLGLLPFPGEEACVSLEPNSSGKFECRWTPLINNSRLIENFSKLPSQFYLPVAHMEGRIKLKHQQLHYQLKQNDQIAFYYGQNQPTHIYPDNPNGSDFAIAGITDPQGKVLGMMPHPERFIYSGQYPWKNKSVNFRGADLIDQFFK
;
A
#
# COMPACT_ATOMS: atom_id res chain seq x y z
N MET A 1 20.22 -11.13 -33.33
CA MET A 1 20.34 -9.88 -32.55
C MET A 1 18.99 -9.19 -32.58
N ASN A 2 18.08 -9.56 -31.67
CA ASN A 2 16.79 -8.89 -31.54
C ASN A 2 16.96 -7.81 -30.48
N SER A 3 17.01 -6.56 -30.92
CA SER A 3 16.93 -5.41 -30.04
C SER A 3 15.57 -5.44 -29.33
N ALA A 4 15.58 -5.75 -28.04
CA ALA A 4 14.45 -5.51 -27.16
C ALA A 4 14.18 -4.01 -27.16
N THR A 5 13.19 -3.58 -27.94
CA THR A 5 12.51 -2.32 -27.71
C THR A 5 11.84 -2.44 -26.35
N SER A 6 12.48 -1.87 -25.32
CA SER A 6 11.85 -1.61 -24.04
C SER A 6 10.75 -0.57 -24.27
N GLY A 7 9.62 -1.05 -24.80
CA GLY A 7 8.42 -0.25 -24.97
C GLY A 7 8.06 0.33 -23.60
N ILE A 8 7.95 1.66 -23.54
CA ILE A 8 7.45 2.37 -22.37
C ILE A 8 6.12 1.68 -22.00
N LYS A 9 6.08 0.97 -20.87
CA LYS A 9 4.83 0.37 -20.38
C LYS A 9 3.79 1.49 -20.32
N SER A 10 2.58 1.18 -20.79
CA SER A 10 1.49 2.16 -20.80
C SER A 10 1.31 2.76 -19.41
N LYS A 11 0.90 4.04 -19.32
CA LYS A 11 0.60 4.68 -18.03
C LYS A 11 -0.71 4.14 -17.43
N THR A 12 -0.79 2.82 -17.23
CA THR A 12 -2.01 2.11 -16.86
C THR A 12 -1.80 1.37 -15.55
N VAL A 13 -2.69 1.61 -14.60
CA VAL A 13 -2.68 0.93 -13.29
C VAL A 13 -4.05 0.28 -13.07
N ILE A 14 -4.05 -0.99 -12.70
CA ILE A 14 -5.26 -1.72 -12.36
C ILE A 14 -5.64 -1.40 -10.91
N VAL A 15 -6.91 -1.13 -10.64
CA VAL A 15 -7.47 -1.02 -9.29
C VAL A 15 -8.35 -2.24 -9.06
N LEU A 16 -7.89 -3.16 -8.20
CA LEU A 16 -8.62 -4.41 -7.95
C LEU A 16 -9.83 -4.16 -7.07
N ARG A 17 -10.96 -4.75 -7.44
CA ARG A 17 -12.22 -4.70 -6.70
C ARG A 17 -12.64 -6.08 -6.25
N ALA A 18 -13.18 -6.14 -5.06
CA ALA A 18 -13.93 -7.28 -4.56
C ALA A 18 -15.18 -6.76 -3.82
N PRO A 19 -16.17 -7.63 -3.55
CA PRO A 19 -17.26 -7.27 -2.64
C PRO A 19 -16.69 -6.67 -1.34
N GLY A 20 -17.18 -5.51 -0.91
CA GLY A 20 -16.71 -4.82 0.29
C GLY A 20 -15.49 -3.90 0.13
N THR A 21 -14.82 -3.90 -1.03
CA THR A 21 -13.92 -2.79 -1.40
C THR A 21 -14.72 -1.49 -1.42
N ASN A 22 -14.17 -0.41 -0.84
CA ASN A 22 -14.87 0.88 -0.78
C ASN A 22 -13.98 2.10 -1.07
N CYS A 23 -12.68 1.90 -1.31
CA CYS A 23 -11.74 2.98 -1.65
C CYS A 23 -11.34 3.00 -3.14
N ASP A 24 -12.02 2.22 -3.98
CA ASP A 24 -11.69 2.03 -5.39
C ASP A 24 -11.95 3.28 -6.25
N PHE A 25 -12.95 4.09 -5.89
CA PHE A 25 -13.27 5.32 -6.63
C PHE A 25 -12.23 6.41 -6.39
N GLU A 26 -11.88 6.70 -5.14
CA GLU A 26 -10.85 7.68 -4.84
C GLU A 26 -9.45 7.21 -5.26
N THR A 27 -9.18 5.90 -5.25
CA THR A 27 -7.94 5.34 -5.82
C THR A 27 -7.85 5.62 -7.32
N ALA A 28 -8.92 5.38 -8.07
CA ALA A 28 -8.99 5.68 -9.50
C ALA A 28 -8.87 7.19 -9.78
N GLU A 29 -9.49 8.03 -8.95
CA GLU A 29 -9.37 9.49 -9.08
C GLU A 29 -7.94 9.98 -8.77
N ALA A 30 -7.29 9.43 -7.75
CA ALA A 30 -5.91 9.77 -7.41
C ALA A 30 -4.96 9.47 -8.59
N LEU A 31 -5.13 8.32 -9.24
CA LEU A 31 -4.42 7.95 -10.46
C LEU A 31 -4.74 8.89 -11.64
N ALA A 32 -6.02 9.15 -11.90
CA ALA A 32 -6.45 10.03 -12.99
C ALA A 32 -5.92 11.46 -12.84
N SER A 33 -5.90 11.99 -11.61
CA SER A 33 -5.33 13.32 -11.29
C SER A 33 -3.84 13.46 -11.62
N ARG A 34 -3.15 12.33 -11.87
CA ARG A 34 -1.73 12.24 -12.21
C ARG A 34 -1.48 11.74 -13.63
N GLY A 35 -2.54 11.65 -14.44
CA GLY A 35 -2.47 11.27 -15.84
C GLY A 35 -2.27 9.78 -16.08
N TYR A 36 -2.67 8.94 -15.13
CA TYR A 36 -2.72 7.49 -15.33
C TYR A 36 -4.09 7.08 -15.85
N SER A 37 -4.10 6.26 -16.91
CA SER A 37 -5.24 5.43 -17.23
C SER A 37 -5.42 4.38 -16.14
N ASN A 38 -6.65 3.97 -15.84
CA ASN A 38 -6.89 2.93 -14.86
C ASN A 38 -8.06 2.02 -15.26
N TYR A 39 -7.91 0.73 -14.91
CA TYR A 39 -8.97 -0.25 -15.03
C TYR A 39 -9.44 -0.66 -13.64
N LYS A 40 -10.72 -0.44 -13.37
CA LYS A 40 -11.38 -0.89 -12.15
C LYS A 40 -11.96 -2.29 -12.39
N LEU A 41 -11.17 -3.31 -12.11
CA LEU A 41 -11.53 -4.70 -12.40
C LEU A 41 -11.88 -5.44 -11.12
N THR A 42 -12.98 -6.19 -11.14
CA THR A 42 -13.25 -7.20 -10.13
C THR A 42 -12.24 -8.34 -10.23
N LEU A 43 -12.06 -9.12 -9.16
CA LEU A 43 -11.22 -10.33 -9.20
C LEU A 43 -11.63 -11.27 -10.34
N LYS A 44 -12.95 -11.42 -10.60
CA LYS A 44 -13.43 -12.28 -11.68
C LYS A 44 -13.01 -11.73 -13.06
N GLU A 45 -13.23 -10.45 -13.31
CA GLU A 45 -12.85 -9.82 -14.58
C GLU A 45 -11.33 -9.90 -14.81
N LEU A 46 -10.52 -9.72 -13.77
CA LEU A 46 -9.07 -9.84 -13.87
C LEU A 46 -8.62 -11.28 -14.17
N LEU A 47 -9.32 -12.28 -13.64
CA LEU A 47 -9.05 -13.68 -13.96
C LEU A 47 -9.44 -14.03 -15.40
N ASP A 48 -10.62 -13.57 -15.82
CA ASP A 48 -11.14 -13.79 -17.17
C ASP A 48 -10.31 -13.03 -18.22
N SER A 49 -9.67 -11.93 -17.84
CA SER A 49 -8.88 -11.05 -18.71
C SER A 49 -7.47 -10.80 -18.15
N ALA A 50 -6.74 -11.86 -17.83
CA ALA A 50 -5.41 -11.75 -17.21
C ALA A 50 -4.37 -10.99 -18.07
N TYR A 51 -4.62 -10.80 -19.37
CA TYR A 51 -3.76 -10.00 -20.25
C TYR A 51 -3.60 -8.55 -19.76
N TYR A 52 -4.57 -8.00 -19.01
CA TYR A 52 -4.45 -6.66 -18.42
C TYR A 52 -3.20 -6.51 -17.54
N LEU A 53 -2.75 -7.56 -16.85
CA LEU A 53 -1.52 -7.54 -16.06
C LEU A 53 -0.28 -7.34 -16.93
N GLN A 54 -0.29 -7.82 -18.18
CA GLN A 54 0.85 -7.68 -19.10
C GLN A 54 0.95 -6.25 -19.66
N GLU A 55 -0.19 -5.55 -19.82
CA GLU A 55 -0.24 -4.19 -20.36
C GLU A 55 -0.09 -3.10 -19.28
N ALA A 56 -0.46 -3.41 -18.04
CA ALA A 56 -0.37 -2.51 -16.92
C ALA A 56 1.06 -2.40 -16.38
N GLN A 57 1.42 -1.22 -15.88
CA GLN A 57 2.66 -1.04 -15.11
C GLN A 57 2.46 -1.31 -13.61
N GLY A 58 1.21 -1.26 -13.15
CA GLY A 58 0.89 -1.30 -11.74
C GLY A 58 -0.44 -1.96 -11.40
N LEU A 59 -0.53 -2.46 -10.17
CA LEU A 59 -1.75 -2.95 -9.53
C LEU A 59 -1.90 -2.28 -8.16
N ILE A 60 -3.09 -1.76 -7.86
CA ILE A 60 -3.45 -1.30 -6.53
C ILE A 60 -4.49 -2.24 -5.93
N LEU A 61 -4.22 -2.72 -4.71
CA LEU A 61 -5.22 -3.28 -3.82
C LEU A 61 -5.72 -2.15 -2.91
N PRO A 62 -6.91 -1.57 -3.17
CA PRO A 62 -7.42 -0.43 -2.43
C PRO A 62 -7.92 -0.83 -1.03
N GLY A 63 -8.20 0.17 -0.21
CA GLY A 63 -8.81 0.00 1.10
C GLY A 63 -10.29 -0.43 1.06
N GLY A 64 -10.80 -0.79 2.24
CA GLY A 64 -12.18 -1.17 2.48
C GLY A 64 -12.30 -2.30 3.48
N PHE A 65 -13.37 -3.09 3.34
CA PHE A 65 -13.68 -4.24 4.19
C PHE A 65 -14.03 -5.41 3.27
N THR A 66 -13.05 -5.94 2.55
CA THR A 66 -13.32 -6.97 1.54
C THR A 66 -14.00 -8.18 2.17
N TYR A 67 -15.15 -8.56 1.61
CA TYR A 67 -16.07 -9.55 2.16
C TYR A 67 -16.53 -9.27 3.60
N GLY A 68 -16.65 -7.99 3.97
CA GLY A 68 -17.10 -7.53 5.28
C GLY A 68 -16.10 -7.77 6.42
N ASP A 69 -14.89 -8.24 6.10
CA ASP A 69 -13.89 -8.67 7.10
C ASP A 69 -14.43 -9.70 8.12
N TYR A 70 -15.49 -10.44 7.78
CA TYR A 70 -16.19 -11.35 8.71
C TYR A 70 -15.32 -12.44 9.33
N LEU A 71 -14.26 -12.86 8.63
CA LEU A 71 -13.28 -13.86 9.09
C LEU A 71 -11.92 -13.23 9.47
N GLY A 72 -11.88 -11.90 9.64
CA GLY A 72 -10.69 -11.10 9.80
C GLY A 72 -10.31 -10.37 8.51
N SER A 73 -9.63 -9.22 8.65
CA SER A 73 -9.47 -8.33 7.51
C SER A 73 -8.64 -8.92 6.38
N GLY A 74 -9.19 -8.87 5.16
CA GLY A 74 -8.54 -9.34 3.93
C GLY A 74 -8.39 -10.86 3.79
N VAL A 75 -8.92 -11.67 4.72
CA VAL A 75 -8.75 -13.14 4.71
C VAL A 75 -9.32 -13.77 3.44
N ILE A 76 -10.59 -13.51 3.14
CA ILE A 76 -11.28 -14.17 2.01
C ILE A 76 -10.64 -13.77 0.68
N LEU A 77 -10.34 -12.47 0.48
CA LEU A 77 -9.73 -12.03 -0.77
C LEU A 77 -8.30 -12.57 -0.92
N SER A 78 -7.49 -12.57 0.14
CA SER A 78 -6.14 -13.14 0.10
C SER A 78 -6.16 -14.62 -0.26
N PHE A 79 -7.10 -15.41 0.28
CA PHE A 79 -7.29 -16.80 -0.11
C PHE A 79 -7.64 -16.93 -1.60
N LEU A 80 -8.63 -16.18 -2.09
CA LEU A 80 -9.04 -16.26 -3.49
C LEU A 80 -7.92 -15.86 -4.46
N ILE A 81 -7.14 -14.83 -4.14
CA ILE A 81 -5.97 -14.42 -4.93
C ILE A 81 -4.90 -15.50 -4.89
N ARG A 82 -4.58 -16.05 -3.71
CA ARG A 82 -3.57 -17.12 -3.56
C ARG A 82 -3.85 -18.31 -4.48
N PHE A 83 -5.12 -18.75 -4.55
CA PHE A 83 -5.49 -19.93 -5.33
C PHE A 83 -5.72 -19.66 -6.82
N LYS A 84 -6.01 -18.42 -7.23
CA LYS A 84 -6.45 -18.13 -8.60
C LYS A 84 -5.52 -17.21 -9.39
N LEU A 85 -4.73 -16.38 -8.72
CA LEU A 85 -3.98 -15.29 -9.34
C LEU A 85 -2.50 -15.22 -8.88
N MET A 86 -2.08 -16.00 -7.90
CA MET A 86 -0.74 -15.86 -7.31
C MET A 86 0.38 -15.98 -8.35
N ASP A 87 0.37 -17.02 -9.17
CA ASP A 87 1.39 -17.23 -10.21
C ASP A 87 1.47 -16.02 -11.16
N LYS A 88 0.30 -15.50 -11.59
CA LYS A 88 0.21 -14.32 -12.44
C LYS A 88 0.71 -13.04 -11.75
N LEU A 89 0.52 -12.91 -10.43
CA LEU A 89 1.07 -11.79 -9.67
C LEU A 89 2.59 -11.88 -9.54
N MET A 90 3.13 -13.09 -9.35
CA MET A 90 4.59 -13.31 -9.32
C MET A 90 5.20 -12.98 -10.68
N ASP A 91 4.64 -13.52 -11.76
CA ASP A 91 5.05 -13.18 -13.15
C ASP A 91 5.01 -11.66 -13.39
N PHE A 92 3.96 -10.99 -12.89
CA PHE A 92 3.81 -9.54 -13.02
C PHE A 92 4.93 -8.78 -12.29
N ILE A 93 5.26 -9.16 -11.06
CA ILE A 93 6.34 -8.54 -10.26
C ILE A 93 7.70 -8.80 -10.90
N GLU A 94 7.94 -10.02 -11.38
CA GLU A 94 9.17 -10.43 -12.08
C GLU A 94 9.35 -9.62 -13.37
N ALA A 95 8.27 -9.41 -14.12
CA ALA A 95 8.23 -8.54 -15.30
C ALA A 95 8.34 -7.03 -14.97
N GLY A 96 8.61 -6.66 -13.71
CA GLY A 96 8.80 -5.27 -13.26
C GLY A 96 7.52 -4.51 -12.98
N GLY A 97 6.38 -5.19 -12.86
CA GLY A 97 5.14 -4.62 -12.36
C GLY A 97 5.26 -4.22 -10.89
N LYS A 98 4.59 -3.14 -10.50
CA LYS A 98 4.56 -2.65 -9.12
C LYS A 98 3.19 -2.89 -8.47
N ILE A 99 3.16 -3.27 -7.20
CA ILE A 99 1.92 -3.51 -6.46
C ILE A 99 1.85 -2.60 -5.23
N LEU A 100 0.76 -1.84 -5.09
CA LEU A 100 0.48 -1.00 -3.92
C LEU A 100 -0.73 -1.54 -3.15
N GLY A 101 -0.55 -1.90 -1.89
CA GLY A 101 -1.63 -2.28 -0.98
C GLY A 101 -1.89 -1.16 0.02
N ILE A 102 -3.13 -0.65 0.02
CA ILE A 102 -3.54 0.45 0.91
C ILE A 102 -4.58 -0.06 1.91
N CYS A 103 -4.33 0.14 3.20
CA CYS A 103 -5.19 -0.30 4.30
C CYS A 103 -5.56 -1.80 4.17
N ASN A 104 -6.76 -2.12 3.66
CA ASN A 104 -7.17 -3.50 3.41
C ASN A 104 -6.29 -4.22 2.38
N GLY A 105 -5.80 -3.50 1.37
CA GLY A 105 -4.82 -4.02 0.44
C GLY A 105 -3.52 -4.44 1.11
N PHE A 106 -3.03 -3.69 2.09
CA PHE A 106 -1.82 -4.07 2.84
C PHE A 106 -2.04 -5.36 3.63
N GLN A 107 -3.18 -5.47 4.34
CA GLN A 107 -3.55 -6.68 5.06
C GLN A 107 -3.58 -7.91 4.11
N ILE A 108 -4.12 -7.73 2.90
CA ILE A 108 -4.15 -8.78 1.87
C ILE A 108 -2.73 -9.15 1.41
N LEU A 109 -1.86 -8.18 1.10
CA LEU A 109 -0.49 -8.45 0.65
C LEU A 109 0.33 -9.22 1.69
N THR A 110 0.20 -8.84 2.97
CA THR A 110 0.87 -9.56 4.08
C THR A 110 0.34 -10.99 4.19
N ARG A 111 -0.98 -11.21 4.07
CA ARG A 111 -1.57 -12.56 4.08
C ARG A 111 -1.21 -13.39 2.85
N LEU A 112 -0.96 -12.76 1.71
CA LEU A 112 -0.46 -13.43 0.51
C LEU A 112 1.00 -13.88 0.65
N GLY A 113 1.72 -13.39 1.65
CA GLY A 113 3.16 -13.64 1.78
C GLY A 113 3.98 -12.87 0.74
N LEU A 114 3.44 -11.77 0.20
CA LEU A 114 4.17 -10.86 -0.70
C LEU A 114 4.95 -9.80 0.08
N LEU A 115 4.71 -9.67 1.38
CA LEU A 115 5.39 -8.70 2.25
C LEU A 115 5.73 -9.34 3.61
N PRO A 116 6.88 -8.98 4.21
CA PRO A 116 7.98 -8.21 3.63
C PRO A 116 8.89 -9.07 2.73
N PHE A 117 8.80 -10.40 2.77
CA PHE A 117 9.68 -11.31 2.03
C PHE A 117 8.83 -12.23 1.13
N PRO A 118 8.69 -11.92 -0.16
CA PRO A 118 7.95 -12.76 -1.10
C PRO A 118 8.42 -14.22 -1.09
N GLY A 119 7.50 -15.16 -0.86
CA GLY A 119 7.77 -16.60 -0.90
C GLY A 119 8.31 -17.21 0.39
N GLU A 120 8.56 -16.40 1.43
CA GLU A 120 8.95 -16.88 2.76
C GLU A 120 7.76 -17.07 3.71
N GLU A 121 8.01 -17.66 4.88
CA GLU A 121 7.01 -17.78 5.93
C GLU A 121 6.54 -16.40 6.41
N ALA A 122 5.24 -16.23 6.63
CA ALA A 122 4.68 -14.98 7.13
C ALA A 122 5.32 -14.57 8.47
N CYS A 123 5.97 -13.41 8.47
CA CYS A 123 6.70 -12.89 9.63
C CYS A 123 6.19 -11.51 10.12
N VAL A 124 5.21 -10.96 9.41
CA VAL A 124 4.49 -9.73 9.78
C VAL A 124 2.99 -10.03 9.77
N SER A 125 2.25 -9.45 10.70
CA SER A 125 0.78 -9.47 10.72
C SER A 125 0.23 -8.06 10.94
N LEU A 126 -1.02 -7.87 10.51
CA LEU A 126 -1.83 -6.68 10.79
C LEU A 126 -2.92 -7.10 11.78
N GLU A 127 -2.89 -6.51 12.97
CA GLU A 127 -3.71 -6.89 14.11
C GLU A 127 -4.66 -5.76 14.51
N PRO A 128 -5.68 -6.05 15.35
CA PRO A 128 -6.48 -5.02 15.99
C PRO A 128 -5.61 -3.93 16.64
N ASN A 129 -6.03 -2.68 16.46
CA ASN A 129 -5.38 -1.52 17.05
C ASN A 129 -5.23 -1.71 18.57
N SER A 130 -4.13 -1.24 19.16
CA SER A 130 -3.92 -1.30 20.62
C SER A 130 -5.00 -0.56 21.41
N SER A 131 -5.66 0.43 20.80
CA SER A 131 -6.78 1.17 21.37
C SER A 131 -8.09 0.36 21.45
N GLY A 132 -8.19 -0.76 20.72
CA GLY A 132 -9.40 -1.54 20.56
C GLY A 132 -10.51 -0.82 19.79
N LYS A 133 -10.20 0.26 19.08
CA LYS A 133 -11.16 1.14 18.39
C LYS A 133 -10.80 1.35 16.93
N PHE A 134 -11.82 1.68 16.13
CA PHE A 134 -11.61 2.15 14.77
C PHE A 134 -11.00 3.56 14.79
N GLU A 135 -9.91 3.74 14.07
CA GLU A 135 -9.18 5.01 14.04
C GLU A 135 -9.40 5.72 12.70
N CYS A 136 -10.03 6.90 12.76
CA CYS A 136 -10.27 7.76 11.61
C CYS A 136 -9.68 9.15 11.88
N ARG A 137 -8.47 9.42 11.39
CA ARG A 137 -7.75 10.68 11.67
C ARG A 137 -6.66 10.98 10.66
N TRP A 138 -6.18 12.21 10.66
CA TRP A 138 -4.93 12.57 10.01
C TRP A 138 -3.77 12.28 10.94
N THR A 139 -2.76 11.56 10.45
CA THR A 139 -1.62 11.11 11.24
C THR A 139 -0.32 11.62 10.64
N PRO A 140 0.66 12.03 11.46
CA PRO A 140 1.96 12.42 10.95
C PRO A 140 2.77 11.18 10.55
N LEU A 141 3.49 11.30 9.44
CA LEU A 141 4.32 10.25 8.87
C LEU A 141 5.71 10.78 8.56
N ILE A 142 6.70 9.93 8.79
CA ILE A 142 8.10 10.12 8.39
C ILE A 142 8.36 9.24 7.18
N ASN A 143 8.88 9.84 6.11
CA ASN A 143 9.39 9.13 4.95
C ASN A 143 10.77 8.55 5.27
N ASN A 144 10.88 7.22 5.31
CA ASN A 144 12.13 6.50 5.52
C ASN A 144 12.53 5.67 4.30
N SER A 145 11.76 5.71 3.22
CA SER A 145 11.98 4.86 2.05
C SER A 145 13.29 5.19 1.33
N ARG A 146 14.10 4.16 1.09
CA ARG A 146 15.32 4.25 0.27
C ARG A 146 15.31 3.31 -0.95
N LEU A 147 14.54 2.23 -0.90
CA LEU A 147 14.39 1.28 -2.01
C LEU A 147 13.54 1.84 -3.16
N ILE A 148 12.50 2.61 -2.83
CA ILE A 148 11.64 3.24 -3.84
C ILE A 148 12.29 4.57 -4.24
N GLU A 149 13.06 4.56 -5.33
CA GLU A 149 13.91 5.67 -5.79
C GLU A 149 13.22 7.04 -5.74
N ASN A 150 12.02 7.12 -6.31
CA ASN A 150 11.26 8.35 -6.45
C ASN A 150 10.68 8.87 -5.11
N PHE A 151 10.69 8.09 -4.03
CA PHE A 151 10.26 8.58 -2.72
C PHE A 151 11.23 9.58 -2.10
N SER A 152 12.47 9.68 -2.60
CA SER A 152 13.40 10.77 -2.28
C SER A 152 12.89 12.17 -2.67
N LYS A 153 11.93 12.25 -3.61
CA LYS A 153 11.28 13.50 -4.05
C LYS A 153 10.10 13.90 -3.15
N LEU A 154 9.65 13.01 -2.28
CA LEU A 154 8.60 13.31 -1.31
C LEU A 154 9.19 14.09 -0.13
N PRO A 155 8.39 14.91 0.58
CA PRO A 155 8.84 15.51 1.83
C PRO A 155 9.31 14.45 2.82
N SER A 156 10.29 14.79 3.66
CA SER A 156 10.75 13.91 4.75
C SER A 156 9.66 13.64 5.78
N GLN A 157 8.68 14.55 5.89
CA GLN A 157 7.54 14.43 6.78
C GLN A 157 6.28 14.97 6.10
N PHE A 158 5.17 14.27 6.30
CA PHE A 158 3.87 14.68 5.79
C PHE A 158 2.75 14.08 6.65
N TYR A 159 1.51 14.43 6.32
CA TYR A 159 0.33 13.84 6.97
C TYR A 159 -0.51 13.11 5.94
N LEU A 160 -1.06 11.96 6.34
CA LEU A 160 -2.08 11.24 5.59
C LEU A 160 -3.23 10.82 6.52
N PRO A 161 -4.45 10.68 5.99
CA PRO A 161 -5.55 10.10 6.73
C PRO A 161 -5.33 8.60 6.96
N VAL A 162 -5.78 8.09 8.10
CA VAL A 162 -5.93 6.66 8.42
C VAL A 162 -7.40 6.36 8.69
N ALA A 163 -7.83 5.13 8.40
CA ALA A 163 -9.20 4.66 8.62
C ALA A 163 -9.25 3.14 8.81
N HIS A 164 -8.84 2.63 9.98
CA HIS A 164 -8.74 1.18 10.22
C HIS A 164 -9.07 0.76 11.65
N MET A 165 -9.59 -0.46 11.81
CA MET A 165 -9.68 -1.19 13.10
C MET A 165 -8.50 -2.15 13.30
N GLU A 166 -8.00 -2.75 12.22
CA GLU A 166 -6.94 -3.77 12.23
C GLU A 166 -5.68 -3.27 11.50
N GLY A 167 -5.06 -2.19 12.00
CA GLY A 167 -3.89 -1.57 11.36
C GLY A 167 -2.57 -1.74 12.10
N ARG A 168 -2.56 -2.45 13.23
CA ARG A 168 -1.36 -2.59 14.06
C ARG A 168 -0.41 -3.59 13.42
N ILE A 169 0.72 -3.10 12.91
CA ILE A 169 1.79 -3.96 12.41
C ILE A 169 2.43 -4.65 13.61
N LYS A 170 2.43 -5.99 13.59
CA LYS A 170 3.09 -6.83 14.57
C LYS A 170 4.18 -7.65 13.88
N LEU A 171 5.39 -7.60 14.42
CA LEU A 171 6.51 -8.42 13.95
C LEU A 171 6.53 -9.74 14.72
N LYS A 172 6.79 -10.85 14.02
CA LYS A 172 6.88 -12.20 14.63
C LYS A 172 7.90 -12.23 15.78
N HIS A 173 9.06 -11.59 15.59
CA HIS A 173 10.11 -11.43 16.59
C HIS A 173 10.76 -10.04 16.48
N GLN A 174 11.34 -9.51 17.57
CA GLN A 174 11.95 -8.18 17.58
C GLN A 174 13.18 -8.07 16.65
N GLN A 175 13.91 -9.17 16.41
CA GLN A 175 15.07 -9.21 15.53
C GLN A 175 14.70 -8.83 14.08
N LEU A 176 13.47 -9.12 13.67
CA LEU A 176 12.95 -8.80 12.34
C LEU A 176 13.02 -7.30 12.05
N HIS A 177 12.84 -6.44 13.05
CA HIS A 177 12.97 -5.00 12.87
C HIS A 177 14.38 -4.60 12.38
N TYR A 178 15.43 -5.21 12.94
CA TYR A 178 16.80 -4.92 12.50
C TYR A 178 17.05 -5.41 11.08
N GLN A 179 16.51 -6.57 10.71
CA GLN A 179 16.60 -7.09 9.35
C GLN A 179 15.89 -6.16 8.35
N LEU A 180 14.66 -5.75 8.64
CA LEU A 180 13.91 -4.81 7.78
C LEU A 180 14.62 -3.46 7.65
N LYS A 181 15.25 -2.97 8.73
CA LYS A 181 16.03 -1.73 8.70
C LYS A 181 17.31 -1.87 7.90
N GLN A 182 18.04 -2.98 8.03
CA GLN A 182 19.25 -3.25 7.25
C GLN A 182 18.96 -3.37 5.76
N ASN A 183 17.79 -3.92 5.42
CA ASN A 183 17.34 -4.06 4.03
C ASN A 183 16.60 -2.81 3.51
N ASP A 184 16.50 -1.72 4.29
CA ASP A 184 15.75 -0.51 3.94
C ASP A 184 14.27 -0.75 3.54
N GLN A 185 13.65 -1.78 4.12
CA GLN A 185 12.27 -2.21 3.81
C GLN A 185 11.18 -1.47 4.58
N ILE A 186 11.54 -0.57 5.49
CA ILE A 186 10.58 0.26 6.22
C ILE A 186 10.39 1.57 5.46
N ALA A 187 9.26 1.70 4.76
CA ALA A 187 8.97 2.86 3.94
C ALA A 187 8.53 4.06 4.78
N PHE A 188 7.69 3.82 5.79
CA PHE A 188 7.09 4.88 6.60
C PHE A 188 7.04 4.54 8.09
N TYR A 189 7.25 5.56 8.92
CA TYR A 189 6.95 5.52 10.36
C TYR A 189 5.84 6.51 10.71
N TYR A 190 5.05 6.20 11.74
CA TYR A 190 4.22 7.18 12.44
C TYR A 190 5.10 8.10 13.29
N GLY A 191 4.84 9.41 13.21
CA GLY A 191 5.50 10.41 14.06
C GLY A 191 5.97 11.66 13.33
N GLN A 192 6.57 12.56 14.10
CA GLN A 192 7.18 13.80 13.62
C GLN A 192 8.60 13.89 14.14
N ASN A 193 9.55 14.19 13.26
CA ASN A 193 11.00 14.23 13.52
C ASN A 193 11.62 12.89 13.92
N GLN A 194 10.91 12.09 14.72
CA GLN A 194 11.28 10.75 15.14
C GLN A 194 10.03 9.84 15.20
N PRO A 195 10.19 8.53 14.96
CA PRO A 195 9.12 7.56 15.14
C PRO A 195 8.53 7.64 16.56
N THR A 196 7.21 7.51 16.67
CA THR A 196 6.51 7.64 17.97
C THR A 196 5.59 6.46 18.26
N HIS A 197 5.55 6.04 19.52
CA HIS A 197 4.54 5.09 20.02
C HIS A 197 3.38 5.80 20.72
N ILE A 198 3.42 7.13 20.79
CA ILE A 198 2.46 7.93 21.52
C ILE A 198 1.19 8.08 20.68
N TYR A 199 0.07 7.66 21.26
CA TYR A 199 -1.26 7.97 20.74
C TYR A 199 -1.57 9.46 21.00
N PRO A 200 -2.13 10.24 20.06
CA PRO A 200 -2.79 9.78 18.82
C PRO A 200 -1.90 9.70 17.57
N ASP A 201 -0.65 10.17 17.63
CA ASP A 201 0.24 10.28 16.47
C ASP A 201 0.64 8.93 15.87
N ASN A 202 0.72 7.90 16.71
CA ASN A 202 0.64 6.50 16.30
C ASN A 202 -0.75 5.96 16.68
N PRO A 203 -1.65 5.77 15.70
CA PRO A 203 -3.05 5.48 15.97
C PRO A 203 -3.31 4.03 16.39
N ASN A 204 -2.47 3.09 15.98
CA ASN A 204 -2.72 1.64 16.14
C ASN A 204 -1.75 0.94 17.09
N GLY A 205 -0.66 1.60 17.49
CA GLY A 205 0.37 1.00 18.33
C GLY A 205 1.26 -0.01 17.59
N SER A 206 1.48 0.17 16.28
CA SER A 206 2.40 -0.67 15.50
C SER A 206 3.77 -0.81 16.16
N ASP A 207 4.36 -2.00 16.05
CA ASP A 207 5.75 -2.27 16.45
C ASP A 207 6.70 -1.29 15.75
N PHE A 208 7.63 -0.73 16.52
CA PHE A 208 8.58 0.32 16.10
C PHE A 208 7.95 1.52 15.37
N ALA A 209 6.66 1.77 15.59
CA ALA A 209 5.88 2.82 14.92
C ALA A 209 5.83 2.69 13.40
N ILE A 210 5.97 1.47 12.86
CA ILE A 210 5.95 1.24 11.40
C ILE A 210 4.53 1.51 10.85
N ALA A 211 4.46 2.26 9.75
CA ALA A 211 3.22 2.61 9.05
C ALA A 211 3.12 1.98 7.65
N GLY A 212 4.25 1.56 7.08
CA GLY A 212 4.29 0.85 5.80
C GLY A 212 5.64 0.18 5.54
N ILE A 213 5.61 -0.93 4.81
CA ILE A 213 6.75 -1.78 4.49
C ILE A 213 6.76 -2.14 3.00
N THR A 214 7.93 -2.45 2.46
CA THR A 214 8.12 -2.89 1.09
C THR A 214 8.81 -4.26 1.03
N ASP A 215 8.71 -4.93 -0.12
CA ASP A 215 9.57 -6.05 -0.46
C ASP A 215 11.04 -5.59 -0.67
N PRO A 216 12.03 -6.50 -0.70
CA PRO A 216 13.44 -6.13 -0.84
C PRO A 216 13.78 -5.41 -2.16
N GLN A 217 12.91 -5.52 -3.18
CA GLN A 217 13.11 -4.88 -4.49
C GLN A 217 12.42 -3.52 -4.62
N GLY A 218 11.61 -3.09 -3.64
CA GLY A 218 10.85 -1.84 -3.75
C GLY A 218 9.66 -1.89 -4.73
N LYS A 219 9.24 -3.08 -5.16
CA LYS A 219 8.18 -3.29 -6.16
C LYS A 219 6.80 -3.49 -5.52
N VAL A 220 6.75 -4.02 -4.30
CA VAL A 220 5.51 -4.25 -3.56
C VAL A 220 5.53 -3.38 -2.32
N LEU A 221 4.60 -2.44 -2.20
CA LEU A 221 4.48 -1.53 -1.05
C LEU A 221 3.14 -1.77 -0.35
N GLY A 222 3.18 -1.99 0.96
CA GLY A 222 2.00 -2.05 1.81
C GLY A 222 2.01 -0.91 2.84
N MET A 223 0.89 -0.20 2.99
CA MET A 223 0.74 0.86 3.99
C MET A 223 -0.68 0.97 4.53
N MET A 224 -0.82 1.34 5.81
CA MET A 224 -2.13 1.57 6.44
C MET A 224 -2.74 2.96 6.17
N PRO A 225 -1.97 4.06 6.12
CA PRO A 225 -2.52 5.36 5.74
C PRO A 225 -3.04 5.37 4.30
N HIS A 226 -4.01 6.24 4.02
CA HIS A 226 -4.73 6.36 2.76
C HIS A 226 -4.22 7.55 1.92
N PRO A 227 -3.17 7.38 1.09
CA PRO A 227 -2.72 8.44 0.18
C PRO A 227 -3.80 8.85 -0.84
N GLU A 228 -4.64 7.91 -1.26
CA GLU A 228 -5.74 8.13 -2.21
C GLU A 228 -6.86 9.02 -1.67
N ARG A 229 -6.92 9.24 -0.35
CA ARG A 229 -7.90 10.15 0.27
C ARG A 229 -7.40 11.59 0.39
N PHE A 230 -6.19 11.87 -0.08
CA PHE A 230 -5.60 13.20 -0.12
C PHE A 230 -5.18 13.57 -1.55
N ILE A 231 -6.16 13.86 -2.38
CA ILE A 231 -6.02 14.19 -3.81
C ILE A 231 -5.98 15.70 -4.03
N TYR A 232 -6.79 16.46 -3.27
CA TYR A 232 -6.93 17.90 -3.41
C TYR A 232 -6.59 18.63 -2.12
N SER A 233 -6.07 19.87 -2.22
CA SER A 233 -5.70 20.67 -1.05
C SER A 233 -6.87 20.93 -0.10
N GLY A 234 -8.09 21.04 -0.63
CA GLY A 234 -9.30 21.25 0.17
C GLY A 234 -9.67 20.08 1.10
N GLN A 235 -9.09 18.89 0.91
CA GLN A 235 -9.29 17.75 1.81
C GLN A 235 -8.41 17.83 3.06
N TYR A 236 -7.36 18.66 3.05
CA TYR A 236 -6.50 18.85 4.19
C TYR A 236 -7.23 19.61 5.30
N PRO A 237 -7.31 19.09 6.54
CA PRO A 237 -8.19 19.64 7.57
C PRO A 237 -7.72 20.99 8.11
N TRP A 238 -6.43 21.32 7.96
CA TRP A 238 -5.86 22.55 8.51
C TRP A 238 -5.75 23.65 7.44
N LYS A 239 -6.71 24.59 7.45
CA LYS A 239 -6.86 25.67 6.44
C LYS A 239 -5.69 26.66 6.34
N ASN A 240 -4.88 26.80 7.38
CA ASN A 240 -3.82 27.83 7.46
C ASN A 240 -2.42 27.31 7.12
N LYS A 241 -2.28 26.07 6.63
CA LYS A 241 -0.99 25.50 6.25
C LYS A 241 -0.93 25.36 4.73
N SER A 242 0.17 25.82 4.13
CA SER A 242 0.45 25.54 2.72
C SER A 242 0.56 24.03 2.52
N VAL A 243 -0.17 23.52 1.53
CA VAL A 243 -0.16 22.10 1.16
C VAL A 243 0.83 21.91 0.01
N ASN A 244 2.05 21.51 0.35
CA ASN A 244 3.13 21.25 -0.63
C ASN A 244 3.21 19.78 -1.07
N PHE A 245 2.39 18.91 -0.48
CA PHE A 245 2.32 17.49 -0.77
C PHE A 245 0.89 17.01 -0.64
N ARG A 246 0.49 16.12 -1.54
CA ARG A 246 -0.80 15.41 -1.54
C ARG A 246 -0.51 13.92 -1.59
N GLY A 247 -1.39 13.09 -1.04
CA GLY A 247 -1.21 11.64 -1.11
C GLY A 247 -1.20 11.10 -2.54
N ALA A 248 -1.88 11.75 -3.49
CA ALA A 248 -1.75 11.42 -4.91
C ALA A 248 -0.31 11.61 -5.47
N ASP A 249 0.52 12.50 -4.89
CA ASP A 249 1.94 12.61 -5.25
C ASP A 249 2.71 11.35 -4.89
N LEU A 250 2.40 10.71 -3.74
CA LEU A 250 3.03 9.46 -3.31
C LEU A 250 2.69 8.32 -4.27
N ILE A 251 1.43 8.20 -4.66
CA ILE A 251 0.99 7.17 -5.63
C ILE A 251 1.73 7.36 -6.98
N ASP A 252 1.83 8.60 -7.47
CA ASP A 252 2.57 8.94 -8.69
C ASP A 252 4.07 8.61 -8.57
N GLN A 253 4.72 9.01 -7.48
CA GLN A 253 6.13 8.65 -7.26
C GLN A 253 6.34 7.14 -7.13
N PHE A 254 5.38 6.37 -6.62
CA PHE A 254 5.53 4.92 -6.51
C PHE A 254 5.55 4.25 -7.89
N PHE A 255 4.67 4.68 -8.81
CA PHE A 255 4.57 4.06 -10.14
C PHE A 255 5.52 4.63 -11.19
N LYS A 256 6.10 5.81 -10.97
CA LYS A 256 7.23 6.32 -11.77
C LYS A 256 8.49 5.50 -11.56
#